data_AF-A0A1E4GMU6-F1
#
_entry.id   AF-A0A1E4GMU6-F1
#
_cell.length_a   1.000
_cell.length_b   1.000
_cell.length_c   1.000
_cell.angle_alpha   90.00
_cell.angle_beta   90.00
_cell.angle_gamma   90.00
#
_symmetry.space_group_name_H-M   'P 1'
#
loop_
_entity.id
_entity.type
_entity.pdbx_description
1 polymer ?
#
loop_
_entity_poly.entity_id
_entity_poly.type
_entity_poly.pdbx_seq_one_letter_code
_entity_poly.pdbx_strand_id
1 'polypeptide(L)'
;MAAARLWIAAAHDPAHRNGGWAFVRAGVEVVGRAGGDRRTTRPRMALAGFLAALQDLPAGETLAVAAPRPDALVLHALLKPPADPPTDDADLRTALARMLAGRAWTLAIGDPAGPTPAAFAAAWADLASEKAKAGGAFVHAIPRPNLAKVQGL
;
A
#
# COMPACT_ATOMS: atom_id res chain seq x y z
N MET A 1 17.01 2.73 -16.70
CA MET A 1 15.61 2.69 -16.21
C MET A 1 15.65 2.94 -14.72
N ALA A 2 14.92 3.94 -14.23
CA ALA A 2 14.78 4.14 -12.78
C ALA A 2 13.91 3.02 -12.19
N ALA A 3 14.15 2.68 -10.93
CA ALA A 3 13.39 1.66 -10.22
C ALA A 3 12.95 2.21 -8.87
N ALA A 4 11.66 2.10 -8.57
CA ALA A 4 11.11 2.48 -7.28
C ALA A 4 10.90 1.23 -6.42
N ARG A 5 11.36 1.28 -5.17
CA ARG A 5 11.08 0.28 -4.13
C ARG A 5 9.88 0.75 -3.33
N LEU A 6 8.85 -0.07 -3.24
CA LEU A 6 7.61 0.22 -2.54
C LEU A 6 7.42 -0.77 -1.40
N TRP A 7 7.11 -0.25 -0.22
CA TRP A 7 6.65 -1.03 0.92
C TRP A 7 5.26 -0.57 1.27
N ILE A 8 4.29 -1.49 1.22
CA ILE A 8 2.87 -1.19 1.43
C ILE A 8 2.34 -2.10 2.52
N ALA A 9 1.48 -1.57 3.38
CA ALA A 9 0.77 -2.36 4.37
C ALA A 9 -0.66 -1.88 4.53
N ALA A 10 -1.55 -2.81 4.88
CA ALA A 10 -2.92 -2.52 5.25
C ALA A 10 -3.26 -3.08 6.64
N ALA A 11 -4.10 -2.35 7.35
CA ALA A 11 -4.68 -2.71 8.63
C ALA A 11 -6.21 -2.67 8.52
N HIS A 12 -6.87 -3.52 9.28
CA HIS A 12 -8.33 -3.57 9.34
C HIS A 12 -8.77 -4.08 10.70
N ASP A 13 -9.62 -3.31 11.37
CA ASP A 13 -10.32 -3.72 12.58
C ASP A 13 -11.73 -4.20 12.19
N PRO A 14 -12.00 -5.51 12.20
CA PRO A 14 -13.31 -6.04 11.82
C PRO A 14 -14.42 -5.68 12.82
N ALA A 15 -14.10 -5.44 14.10
CA ALA A 15 -15.11 -5.12 15.12
C ALA A 15 -15.71 -3.73 14.89
N HIS A 16 -14.88 -2.78 14.48
CA HIS A 16 -15.28 -1.39 14.22
C HIS A 16 -15.39 -1.06 12.73
N ARG A 17 -15.02 -2.02 11.86
CA ARG A 17 -15.03 -1.93 10.39
C ARG A 17 -14.22 -0.77 9.83
N ASN A 18 -13.26 -0.24 10.58
CA ASN A 18 -12.29 0.73 10.07
C ASN A 18 -11.05 0.02 9.55
N GLY A 19 -10.34 0.70 8.66
CA GLY A 19 -9.07 0.22 8.13
C GLY A 19 -8.15 1.37 7.81
N GLY A 20 -6.88 1.03 7.71
CA GLY A 20 -5.81 1.95 7.35
C GLY A 20 -4.89 1.32 6.33
N TRP A 21 -4.19 2.15 5.60
CA TRP A 21 -3.11 1.76 4.71
C TRP A 21 -1.97 2.75 4.87
N ALA A 22 -0.77 2.30 4.56
CA ALA A 22 0.37 3.17 4.40
C ALA A 22 1.32 2.62 3.35
N PHE A 23 2.11 3.50 2.77
CA PHE A 23 3.26 3.11 1.96
C PHE A 23 4.48 3.97 2.28
N VAL A 24 5.64 3.36 2.02
CA VAL A 24 6.92 4.05 1.83
C VAL A 24 7.42 3.73 0.43
N ARG A 25 7.90 4.74 -0.27
CA ARG A 25 8.48 4.65 -1.61
C ARG A 25 9.89 5.22 -1.57
N ALA A 26 10.87 4.42 -1.97
CA ALA A 26 12.22 4.88 -2.26
C ALA A 26 12.43 4.86 -3.77
N GLY A 27 12.86 6.00 -4.32
CA GLY A 27 13.22 6.19 -5.72
C GLY A 27 14.14 7.39 -5.82
N VAL A 28 13.79 8.37 -6.66
CA VAL A 28 14.49 9.67 -6.69
C VAL A 28 14.41 10.38 -5.32
N GLU A 29 13.26 10.28 -4.65
CA GLU A 29 13.04 10.79 -3.30
C GLU A 29 12.34 9.74 -2.44
N VAL A 30 12.52 9.83 -1.12
CA VAL A 30 11.77 9.03 -0.16
C VAL A 30 10.43 9.70 0.12
N VAL A 31 9.34 9.04 -0.25
CA VAL A 31 7.98 9.51 -0.06
C VAL A 31 7.20 8.49 0.74
N GLY A 32 6.31 8.93 1.62
CA GLY A 32 5.34 8.04 2.24
C GLY A 32 4.02 8.76 2.49
N ARG A 33 2.94 8.00 2.41
CA ARG A 33 1.58 8.46 2.73
C ARG A 33 0.88 7.39 3.54
N ALA A 34 -0.07 7.83 4.36
CA ALA A 34 -0.97 6.96 5.09
C ALA A 34 -2.40 7.49 4.95
N GLY A 35 -3.36 6.60 4.91
CA GLY A 35 -4.78 6.92 4.82
C GLY A 35 -5.62 5.83 5.44
N GLY A 36 -6.90 6.11 5.61
CA GLY A 36 -7.82 5.15 6.20
C GLY A 36 -9.26 5.52 5.92
N ASP A 37 -10.17 4.60 6.21
CA ASP A 37 -11.61 4.77 6.02
C ASP A 37 -12.41 3.93 7.04
N ARG A 38 -13.69 4.27 7.21
CA ARG A 38 -14.69 3.49 7.94
C ARG A 38 -15.46 2.60 6.97
N ARG A 39 -16.07 1.55 7.51
CA ARG A 39 -16.90 0.58 6.77
C ARG A 39 -16.14 -0.03 5.57
N THR A 40 -14.87 -0.32 5.77
CA THR A 40 -13.97 -0.85 4.74
C THR A 40 -13.61 -2.32 4.99
N THR A 41 -12.68 -2.85 4.20
CA THR A 41 -12.11 -4.20 4.33
C THR A 41 -10.59 -4.13 4.16
N ARG A 42 -9.88 -5.16 4.63
CA ARG A 42 -8.42 -5.25 4.42
C ARG A 42 -8.02 -5.27 2.94
N PRO A 43 -8.68 -6.04 2.03
CA PRO A 43 -8.38 -5.98 0.60
C PRO A 43 -8.54 -4.58 0.00
N ARG A 44 -9.62 -3.87 0.32
CA ARG A 44 -9.83 -2.50 -0.14
C ARG A 44 -8.70 -1.57 0.29
N MET A 45 -8.24 -1.68 1.55
CA MET A 45 -7.13 -0.88 2.07
C MET A 45 -5.80 -1.22 1.38
N ALA A 46 -5.51 -2.49 1.11
CA ALA A 46 -4.31 -2.89 0.38
C ALA A 46 -4.31 -2.33 -1.06
N LEU A 47 -5.44 -2.41 -1.76
CA LEU A 47 -5.59 -1.86 -3.11
C LEU A 47 -5.51 -0.33 -3.12
N ALA A 48 -6.17 0.34 -2.18
CA ALA A 48 -6.13 1.81 -2.06
C ALA A 48 -4.71 2.32 -1.75
N GLY A 49 -4.01 1.66 -0.82
CA GLY A 49 -2.63 1.99 -0.49
C GLY A 49 -1.68 1.79 -1.68
N PHE A 50 -1.87 0.72 -2.45
CA PHE A 50 -1.09 0.52 -3.66
C PHE A 50 -1.38 1.58 -4.72
N LEU A 51 -2.66 1.90 -4.96
CA LEU A 51 -3.05 2.94 -5.90
C LEU A 51 -2.43 4.30 -5.52
N ALA A 52 -2.46 4.64 -4.24
CA ALA A 52 -1.83 5.86 -3.73
C ALA A 52 -0.30 5.84 -3.91
N ALA A 53 0.36 4.69 -3.76
CA ALA A 53 1.80 4.55 -3.95
C ALA A 53 2.24 4.75 -5.42
N LEU A 54 1.34 4.51 -6.37
CA LEU A 54 1.55 4.75 -7.79
C LEU A 54 1.33 6.21 -8.22
N GLN A 55 0.70 7.04 -7.39
CA GLN A 55 0.51 8.46 -7.69
C GLN A 55 1.87 9.15 -7.83
N ASP A 56 1.95 10.07 -8.79
CA ASP A 56 3.16 10.85 -9.07
C ASP A 56 4.37 10.02 -9.54
N LEU A 57 4.19 8.71 -9.85
CA LEU A 57 5.24 7.89 -10.49
C LEU A 57 5.18 7.99 -12.01
N PRO A 58 6.31 8.24 -12.69
CA PRO A 58 6.41 8.14 -14.14
C PRO A 58 5.94 6.78 -14.66
N ALA A 59 5.21 6.75 -15.77
CA ALA A 59 4.57 5.54 -16.32
C ALA A 59 5.55 4.37 -16.60
N GLY A 60 6.80 4.66 -16.97
CA GLY A 60 7.80 3.66 -17.37
C GLY A 60 8.74 3.19 -16.25
N GLU A 61 8.53 3.60 -15.00
CA GLU A 61 9.41 3.21 -13.89
C GLU A 61 9.14 1.77 -13.42
N THR A 62 10.18 0.94 -13.31
CA THR A 62 10.04 -0.43 -12.80
C THR A 62 9.77 -0.41 -11.29
N LEU A 63 8.92 -1.30 -10.80
CA LEU A 63 8.58 -1.34 -9.37
C LEU A 63 9.03 -2.64 -8.71
N ALA A 64 9.64 -2.52 -7.52
CA ALA A 64 9.82 -3.63 -6.61
C ALA A 64 8.92 -3.41 -5.38
N VAL A 65 7.85 -4.20 -5.27
CA VAL A 65 6.84 -4.06 -4.21
C VAL A 65 7.06 -5.11 -3.13
N ALA A 66 7.02 -4.70 -1.88
CA ALA A 66 7.00 -5.58 -0.73
C ALA A 66 5.76 -5.28 0.14
N ALA A 67 5.07 -6.32 0.59
CA ALA A 67 3.91 -6.19 1.47
C ALA A 67 3.82 -7.36 2.46
N PRO A 68 3.20 -7.18 3.64
CA PRO A 68 2.87 -8.27 4.53
C PRO A 68 2.04 -9.35 3.82
N ARG A 69 2.18 -10.61 4.24
CA ARG A 69 1.55 -11.75 3.54
C ARG A 69 0.06 -11.55 3.18
N PRO A 70 -0.83 -11.08 4.09
CA PRO A 70 -2.25 -10.91 3.75
C PRO A 70 -2.47 -9.90 2.61
N ASP A 71 -1.66 -8.85 2.56
CA ASP A 71 -1.79 -7.77 1.59
C ASP A 71 -1.14 -8.19 0.27
N ALA A 72 -0.01 -8.89 0.33
CA ALA A 72 0.64 -9.48 -0.84
C ALA A 72 -0.27 -10.47 -1.59
N LEU A 73 -1.10 -11.25 -0.90
CA LEU A 73 -2.07 -12.14 -1.56
C LEU A 73 -3.11 -11.35 -2.39
N VAL A 74 -3.56 -10.20 -1.89
CA VAL A 74 -4.50 -9.32 -2.61
C VAL A 74 -3.83 -8.71 -3.83
N LEU A 75 -2.58 -8.24 -3.69
CA LEU A 75 -1.82 -7.64 -4.77
C LEU A 75 -1.40 -8.67 -5.83
N HIS A 76 -1.13 -9.91 -5.43
CA HIS A 76 -0.76 -10.99 -6.35
C HIS A 76 -1.85 -11.27 -7.38
N ALA A 77 -3.13 -11.12 -7.01
CA ALA A 77 -4.25 -11.26 -7.93
C ALA A 77 -4.25 -10.20 -9.07
N LEU A 78 -3.46 -9.13 -8.96
CA LEU A 78 -3.26 -8.16 -10.03
C LEU A 78 -2.17 -8.62 -11.02
N LEU A 79 -1.15 -9.34 -10.54
CA LEU A 79 -0.10 -9.95 -11.38
C LEU A 79 -0.62 -11.18 -12.11
N LYS A 80 -1.40 -11.99 -11.39
CA LYS A 80 -1.98 -13.23 -11.88
C LYS A 80 -3.47 -13.23 -11.54
N PRO A 81 -4.30 -12.58 -12.38
CA PRO A 81 -5.75 -12.62 -12.21
C PRO A 81 -6.24 -14.07 -12.19
N PRO A 82 -7.12 -14.44 -11.23
CA PRO A 82 -7.76 -15.75 -11.25
C PRO A 82 -8.71 -15.86 -12.45
N ALA A 83 -9.11 -17.09 -12.79
CA ALA A 83 -10.04 -17.35 -13.90
C ALA A 83 -11.36 -16.58 -13.76
N ASP A 84 -11.86 -16.49 -12.52
CA ASP A 84 -13.01 -15.67 -12.14
C ASP A 84 -12.54 -14.55 -11.19
N PRO A 85 -12.26 -13.33 -11.71
CA PRO A 85 -11.83 -12.21 -10.89
C PRO A 85 -12.89 -11.78 -9.88
N PRO A 86 -12.51 -11.44 -8.64
CA PRO A 86 -13.43 -10.85 -7.69
C PRO A 86 -14.03 -9.55 -8.23
N THR A 87 -15.35 -9.40 -8.08
CA THR A 87 -16.07 -8.17 -8.43
C THR A 87 -16.00 -7.11 -7.32
N ASP A 88 -15.61 -7.50 -6.10
CA ASP A 88 -15.34 -6.59 -4.99
C ASP A 88 -14.21 -5.63 -5.33
N ASP A 89 -14.35 -4.37 -4.91
CA ASP A 89 -13.39 -3.29 -5.15
C ASP A 89 -13.05 -3.07 -6.64
N ALA A 90 -14.02 -3.31 -7.53
CA ALA A 90 -13.85 -3.15 -8.98
C ALA A 90 -13.33 -1.75 -9.35
N ASP A 91 -13.76 -0.71 -8.63
CA ASP A 91 -13.29 0.67 -8.79
C ASP A 91 -11.76 0.78 -8.63
N LEU A 92 -11.21 0.21 -7.57
CA LEU A 92 -9.78 0.21 -7.30
C LEU A 92 -9.00 -0.71 -8.24
N ARG A 93 -9.56 -1.88 -8.55
CA ARG A 93 -8.94 -2.85 -9.46
C ARG A 93 -8.80 -2.29 -10.88
N THR A 94 -9.84 -1.65 -11.41
CA THR A 94 -9.80 -1.00 -12.73
C THR A 94 -8.81 0.15 -12.75
N ALA A 95 -8.77 0.99 -11.70
CA ALA A 95 -7.80 2.08 -11.61
C ALA A 95 -6.35 1.56 -11.58
N LEU A 96 -6.08 0.51 -10.79
CA LEU A 96 -4.78 -0.13 -10.72
C LEU A 96 -4.37 -0.78 -12.05
N ALA A 97 -5.27 -1.51 -12.70
CA ALA A 97 -5.01 -2.10 -14.01
C ALA A 97 -4.56 -1.05 -15.03
N ARG A 98 -5.20 0.13 -15.02
CA ARG A 98 -4.80 1.26 -15.87
C ARG A 98 -3.41 1.80 -15.53
N MET A 99 -3.09 1.99 -14.24
CA MET A 99 -1.80 2.55 -13.82
C MET A 99 -0.62 1.57 -13.99
N LEU A 100 -0.89 0.28 -13.97
CA LEU A 100 0.09 -0.79 -14.11
C LEU A 100 0.24 -1.27 -15.57
N ALA A 101 -0.64 -0.86 -16.48
CA ALA A 101 -0.59 -1.25 -17.88
C ALA A 101 0.77 -0.90 -18.50
N GLY A 102 1.45 -1.92 -19.06
CA GLY A 102 2.78 -1.76 -19.67
C GLY A 102 3.93 -1.55 -18.68
N ARG A 103 3.67 -1.56 -17.37
CA ARG A 103 4.69 -1.36 -16.34
C ARG A 103 5.19 -2.71 -15.80
N ALA A 104 6.51 -2.89 -15.82
CA ALA A 104 7.14 -4.03 -15.15
C ALA A 104 7.15 -3.84 -13.63
N TRP A 105 6.68 -4.84 -12.88
CA TRP A 105 6.79 -4.83 -11.43
C TRP A 105 6.89 -6.24 -10.83
N THR A 106 7.50 -6.32 -9.66
CA THR A 106 7.62 -7.54 -8.86
C THR A 106 6.95 -7.37 -7.50
N LEU A 107 6.54 -8.49 -6.91
CA LEU A 107 5.95 -8.53 -5.58
C LEU A 107 6.69 -9.53 -4.71
N ALA A 108 7.17 -9.07 -3.55
CA ALA A 108 7.76 -9.87 -2.50
C ALA A 108 6.86 -9.84 -1.26
N ILE A 109 6.86 -10.94 -0.52
CA ILE A 109 6.29 -10.96 0.83
C ILE A 109 7.35 -10.39 1.77
N GLY A 110 7.01 -9.29 2.44
CA GLY A 110 7.83 -8.69 3.47
C GLY A 110 7.19 -8.94 4.83
N ASP A 111 7.52 -10.07 5.45
CA ASP A 111 7.18 -10.35 6.86
C ASP A 111 8.41 -9.98 7.72
N PRO A 112 8.41 -8.82 8.39
CA PRO A 112 9.64 -8.29 8.97
C PRO A 112 9.89 -8.85 10.37
N ALA A 113 11.06 -9.47 10.58
CA ALA A 113 11.56 -9.87 11.90
C ALA A 113 12.32 -8.74 12.64
N GLY A 114 12.09 -7.46 12.28
CA GLY A 114 12.82 -6.32 12.82
C GLY A 114 12.42 -4.97 12.21
N PRO A 115 13.12 -3.87 12.59
CA PRO A 115 12.86 -2.55 12.06
C PRO A 115 13.24 -2.47 10.58
N THR A 116 12.22 -2.52 9.72
CA THR A 116 12.34 -2.48 8.25
C THR A 116 11.35 -1.46 7.69
N PRO A 117 11.45 -1.08 6.41
CA PRO A 117 10.45 -0.18 5.82
C PRO A 117 9.05 -0.82 5.76
N ALA A 118 8.97 -2.15 5.65
CA ALA A 118 7.71 -2.89 5.76
C ALA A 118 7.10 -2.78 7.17
N ALA A 119 7.92 -2.93 8.22
CA ALA A 119 7.46 -2.76 9.60
C ALA A 119 7.01 -1.31 9.88
N PHE A 120 7.73 -0.33 9.33
CA PHE A 120 7.34 1.07 9.42
C PHE A 120 6.00 1.33 8.72
N ALA A 121 5.81 0.84 7.50
CA ALA A 121 4.54 0.97 6.79
C ALA A 121 3.39 0.29 7.56
N ALA A 122 3.61 -0.89 8.12
CA ALA A 122 2.61 -1.58 8.94
C ALA A 122 2.19 -0.74 10.16
N ALA A 123 3.15 -0.19 10.91
CA ALA A 123 2.85 0.66 12.07
C ALA A 123 2.05 1.92 11.69
N TRP A 124 2.32 2.51 10.52
CA TRP A 124 1.54 3.65 10.01
C TRP A 124 0.15 3.24 9.53
N ALA A 125 -0.02 2.05 8.96
CA ALA A 125 -1.33 1.52 8.58
C ALA A 125 -2.20 1.29 9.83
N ASP A 126 -1.62 0.75 10.91
CA ASP A 126 -2.31 0.57 12.20
C ASP A 126 -2.75 1.92 12.80
N LEU A 127 -1.81 2.89 12.88
CA LEU A 127 -2.13 4.26 13.32
C LEU A 127 -3.23 4.89 12.46
N ALA A 128 -3.18 4.67 11.14
CA ALA A 128 -4.17 5.21 10.24
C ALA A 128 -5.56 4.57 10.43
N SER A 129 -5.60 3.27 10.72
CA SER A 129 -6.84 2.57 11.07
C SER A 129 -7.49 3.18 12.30
N GLU A 130 -6.73 3.39 13.38
CA GLU A 130 -7.24 4.01 14.61
C GLU A 130 -7.69 5.46 14.39
N LYS A 131 -6.96 6.23 13.58
CA LYS A 131 -7.38 7.58 13.21
C LYS A 131 -8.69 7.57 12.41
N ALA A 132 -8.84 6.64 11.47
CA ALA A 132 -10.06 6.53 10.65
C ALA A 132 -11.29 6.15 11.48
N LYS A 133 -11.11 5.34 12.52
CA LYS A 133 -12.15 5.00 13.50
C LYS A 133 -12.80 6.25 14.09
N ALA A 134 -11.99 7.23 14.50
CA ALA A 134 -12.46 8.48 15.10
C ALA A 134 -12.88 9.55 14.08
N GLY A 135 -12.15 9.66 12.96
CA GLY A 135 -12.25 10.81 12.05
C GLY A 135 -12.86 10.52 10.68
N GLY A 136 -13.12 9.27 10.31
CA GLY A 136 -13.57 8.92 8.96
C GLY A 136 -12.44 8.88 7.93
N ALA A 137 -12.80 9.00 6.65
CA ALA A 137 -11.87 8.89 5.53
C ALA A 137 -10.81 10.00 5.53
N PHE A 138 -9.56 9.64 5.31
CA PHE A 138 -8.47 10.63 5.16
C PHE A 138 -7.27 10.07 4.39
N VAL A 139 -6.43 10.98 3.89
CA VAL A 139 -5.11 10.68 3.34
C VAL A 139 -4.15 11.80 3.72
N HIS A 140 -2.96 11.46 4.23
CA HIS A 140 -1.91 12.42 4.56
C HIS A 140 -0.52 11.92 4.17
N ALA A 141 0.37 12.87 3.90
CA ALA A 141 1.80 12.60 3.81
C ALA A 141 2.37 12.22 5.18
N ILE A 142 3.24 11.21 5.20
CA ILE A 142 4.04 10.90 6.39
C ILE A 142 5.10 12.01 6.53
N PRO A 143 5.24 12.64 7.70
CA PRO A 143 6.19 13.74 7.87
C PRO A 143 7.64 13.35 7.52
N ARG A 144 8.36 14.23 6.81
CA ARG A 144 9.76 14.02 6.42
C ARG A 144 10.68 13.59 7.58
N PRO A 145 10.58 14.16 8.81
CA PRO A 145 11.39 13.71 9.94
C PRO A 145 11.14 12.26 10.35
N ASN A 146 9.96 11.70 10.06
CA ASN A 146 9.66 10.29 10.31
C ASN A 146 10.18 9.40 9.19
N LEU A 147 10.06 9.84 7.93
CA LEU A 147 10.64 9.13 6.78
C LEU A 147 12.16 9.01 6.88
N ALA A 148 12.84 10.03 7.40
CA ALA A 148 14.29 10.00 7.65
C ALA A 148 14.74 8.95 8.68
N LYS A 149 13.82 8.38 9.48
CA LYS A 149 14.10 7.35 10.48
C LYS A 149 13.87 5.94 9.96
N VAL A 150 13.40 5.77 8.73
CA VAL A 150 13.12 4.45 8.16
C VAL A 150 14.44 3.73 7.90
N GLN A 151 14.65 2.59 8.55
CA GLN A 151 15.85 1.78 8.39
C GLN A 151 15.72 0.85 7.18
N GLY A 152 16.79 0.71 6.39
CA GLY A 152 16.87 -0.27 5.28
C GLY A 152 16.27 0.17 3.94
N LEU A 153 16.15 1.48 3.69
CA LEU A 153 15.74 2.05 2.39
C LEU A 153 16.78 1.85 1.29
#